data_AF-A0A5A7S9J0-F1
#
_entry.id   AF-A0A5A7S9J0-F1
#
_cell.length_a   1.000
_cell.length_b   1.000
_cell.length_c   1.000
_cell.angle_alpha   90.00
_cell.angle_beta   90.00
_cell.angle_gamma   90.00
#
_symmetry.space_group_name_H-M   'P 1'
#
loop_
_entity.id
_entity.type
_entity.pdbx_description
1 polymer ?
#
loop_
_entity_poly.entity_id
_entity_poly.type
_entity_poly.pdbx_seq_one_letter_code
_entity_poly.pdbx_strand_id
1 'polypeptide(L)'
;MSERENVIDLNSDLGEGFGAWSMGDDDALLDIITSANIACGFHAGDPAIMRRTCDRAVSRSVTIGAHISYQDLAGFGRRALAVEAARLRDETLYQIGALDGIARAAGGRVRYVKPHGALYHSGSSDAEVATAIVTAMSEFDAGLGLLGPLDSELEAAAGRAGIAFYGEGFADRAYTPESRLVARSAEGAVLAESAAVAQALAIAQSGTVTAVSGVAVPVRAQSICVHGDSPGAVAMARSVRAAMQDAGIALAAFA
;
A
#
# COMPACT_ATOMS: atom_id res chain seq x y z
N MET A 1 -16.94 -4.66 26.44
CA MET A 1 -16.30 -4.25 25.18
C MET A 1 -15.68 -5.50 24.60
N SER A 2 -16.17 -5.96 23.45
CA SER A 2 -15.68 -7.19 22.82
C SER A 2 -14.17 -7.07 22.58
N GLU A 3 -13.38 -8.00 23.13
CA GLU A 3 -12.00 -8.26 22.74
C GLU A 3 -12.01 -8.61 21.24
N ARG A 4 -11.98 -7.60 20.37
CA ARG A 4 -11.42 -7.83 19.04
C ARG A 4 -9.94 -7.99 19.30
N GLU A 5 -9.39 -9.17 19.04
CA GLU A 5 -7.95 -9.31 18.87
C GLU A 5 -7.51 -8.15 17.96
N ASN A 6 -6.61 -7.30 18.47
CA ASN A 6 -6.04 -6.21 17.67
C ASN A 6 -5.17 -6.86 16.60
N VAL A 7 -5.78 -7.20 15.47
CA VAL A 7 -5.13 -7.75 14.29
C VAL A 7 -4.78 -6.60 13.36
N ILE A 8 -3.51 -6.52 12.96
CA ILE A 8 -3.00 -5.53 12.01
C ILE A 8 -2.29 -6.25 10.87
N ASP A 9 -2.57 -5.81 9.65
CA ASP A 9 -1.76 -6.18 8.49
C ASP A 9 -0.52 -5.29 8.41
N LEU A 10 0.62 -5.87 8.05
CA LEU A 10 1.79 -5.13 7.60
C LEU A 10 1.90 -5.27 6.08
N ASN A 11 1.90 -4.14 5.37
CA ASN A 11 2.08 -4.10 3.93
C ASN A 11 3.39 -3.43 3.51
N SER A 12 3.89 -3.77 2.33
CA SER A 12 5.02 -3.07 1.70
C SER A 12 4.92 -3.09 0.18
N ASP A 13 5.46 -2.05 -0.44
CA ASP A 13 5.54 -1.89 -1.89
C ASP A 13 6.77 -2.66 -2.40
N LEU A 14 6.54 -3.69 -3.23
CA LEU A 14 7.57 -4.63 -3.69
C LEU A 14 7.60 -4.75 -5.22
N GLY A 15 8.66 -5.36 -5.73
CA GLY A 15 8.81 -5.58 -7.17
C GLY A 15 9.04 -4.27 -7.94
N GLU A 16 9.56 -3.24 -7.28
CA GLU A 16 9.72 -1.91 -7.85
C GLU A 16 11.05 -1.71 -8.62
N GLY A 17 11.75 -2.79 -8.98
CA GLY A 17 12.84 -2.74 -9.97
C GLY A 17 12.31 -2.63 -11.41
N PHE A 18 13.21 -2.51 -12.39
CA PHE A 18 12.85 -2.56 -13.82
C PHE A 18 14.04 -2.97 -14.69
N GLY A 19 13.91 -4.07 -15.43
CA GLY A 19 14.99 -4.63 -16.24
C GLY A 19 16.21 -4.96 -15.36
N ALA A 20 17.35 -4.33 -15.64
CA ALA A 20 18.57 -4.52 -14.85
C ALA A 20 18.60 -3.68 -13.56
N TRP A 21 17.69 -2.73 -13.39
CA TRP A 21 17.63 -1.87 -12.21
C TRP A 21 16.86 -2.57 -11.08
N SER A 22 17.39 -2.48 -9.86
CA SER A 22 16.80 -3.04 -8.65
C SER A 22 16.55 -1.95 -7.62
N MET A 23 15.53 -2.16 -6.79
CA MET A 23 15.14 -1.26 -5.71
C MET A 23 14.69 -2.09 -4.52
N GLY A 24 15.15 -1.70 -3.32
CA GLY A 24 14.79 -2.37 -2.07
C GLY A 24 15.35 -3.79 -1.94
N ASP A 25 14.94 -4.46 -0.86
CA ASP A 25 15.23 -5.87 -0.57
C ASP A 25 13.90 -6.61 -0.37
N ASP A 26 13.26 -6.95 -1.50
CA ASP A 26 11.96 -7.63 -1.53
C ASP A 26 11.96 -8.92 -0.71
N ASP A 27 13.05 -9.69 -0.75
CA ASP A 27 13.14 -10.98 -0.03
C ASP A 27 13.08 -10.76 1.48
N ALA A 28 13.87 -9.80 1.99
CA ALA A 28 13.89 -9.51 3.41
C ALA A 28 12.56 -8.93 3.90
N LEU A 29 11.85 -8.15 3.07
CA LEU A 29 10.53 -7.61 3.41
C LEU A 29 9.44 -8.68 3.41
N LEU A 30 9.48 -9.63 2.47
CA LEU A 30 8.53 -10.75 2.44
C LEU A 30 8.62 -11.65 3.67
N ASP A 31 9.76 -11.67 4.37
CA ASP A 31 9.90 -12.38 5.67
C ASP A 31 9.26 -11.61 6.84
N ILE A 32 8.85 -10.35 6.63
CA ILE A 32 8.38 -9.42 7.67
C ILE A 32 6.90 -9.05 7.49
N ILE A 33 6.43 -8.90 6.26
CA ILE A 33 5.08 -8.38 5.98
C ILE A 33 4.04 -9.50 5.87
N THR A 34 2.77 -9.13 5.87
CA THR A 34 1.64 -10.04 5.64
C THR A 34 0.98 -9.83 4.28
N SER A 35 1.13 -8.64 3.69
CA SER A 35 0.62 -8.29 2.36
C SER A 35 1.68 -7.55 1.51
N ALA A 36 1.76 -7.85 0.23
CA ALA A 36 2.72 -7.25 -0.71
C ALA A 36 1.99 -6.50 -1.83
N ASN A 37 2.27 -5.20 -1.97
CA ASN A 37 1.80 -4.38 -3.08
C ASN A 37 2.81 -4.52 -4.23
N ILE A 38 2.51 -5.34 -5.23
CA ILE A 38 3.47 -5.64 -6.30
C ILE A 38 3.26 -4.69 -7.49
N ALA A 39 4.33 -4.02 -7.93
CA ALA A 39 4.30 -3.13 -9.08
C ALA A 39 3.86 -3.84 -10.38
N CYS A 40 3.07 -3.15 -11.20
CA CYS A 40 2.35 -3.75 -12.33
C CYS A 40 2.88 -3.34 -13.72
N GLY A 41 4.09 -2.78 -13.80
CA GLY A 41 4.77 -2.46 -15.06
C GLY A 41 4.66 -1.02 -15.54
N PHE A 42 3.94 -0.15 -14.82
CA PHE A 42 3.69 1.23 -15.25
C PHE A 42 4.64 2.24 -14.59
N HIS A 43 4.76 2.23 -13.25
CA HIS A 43 5.78 3.03 -12.55
C HIS A 43 7.07 2.25 -12.33
N ALA A 44 6.95 0.94 -12.18
CA ALA A 44 8.02 -0.02 -11.93
C ALA A 44 7.50 -1.44 -12.17
N GLY A 45 8.38 -2.43 -12.02
CA GLY A 45 8.10 -3.83 -12.27
C GLY A 45 8.20 -4.18 -13.76
N ASP A 46 8.57 -5.42 -14.03
CA ASP A 46 8.49 -6.02 -15.35
C ASP A 46 7.98 -7.47 -15.19
N PRO A 47 7.63 -8.19 -16.27
CA PRO A 47 7.06 -9.54 -16.13
C PRO A 47 7.94 -10.52 -15.35
N ALA A 48 9.28 -10.41 -15.45
CA ALA A 48 10.21 -11.28 -14.75
C ALA A 48 10.29 -10.93 -13.26
N ILE A 49 10.29 -9.64 -12.93
CA ILE A 49 10.22 -9.13 -11.55
C ILE A 49 8.89 -9.52 -10.90
N MET A 50 7.77 -9.24 -11.56
CA MET A 50 6.43 -9.62 -11.08
C MET A 50 6.36 -11.11 -10.79
N ARG A 51 6.86 -11.96 -11.70
CA ARG A 51 6.85 -13.41 -11.52
C ARG A 51 7.66 -13.84 -10.31
N ARG A 52 8.91 -13.35 -10.19
CA ARG A 52 9.78 -13.68 -9.07
C ARG A 52 9.17 -13.23 -7.74
N THR A 53 8.62 -12.02 -7.67
CA THR A 53 8.01 -11.48 -6.44
C THR A 53 6.74 -12.26 -6.08
N CYS A 54 5.91 -12.64 -7.06
CA CYS A 54 4.74 -13.51 -6.83
C CYS A 54 5.13 -14.90 -6.32
N ASP A 55 6.09 -15.57 -6.96
CA ASP A 55 6.57 -16.91 -6.52
C ASP A 55 7.04 -16.86 -5.06
N ARG A 56 7.79 -15.80 -4.70
CA ARG A 56 8.31 -15.60 -3.34
C ARG A 56 7.22 -15.27 -2.33
N ALA A 57 6.25 -14.42 -2.68
CA ALA A 57 5.11 -14.10 -1.83
C ALA A 57 4.28 -15.35 -1.53
N VAL A 58 3.94 -16.15 -2.55
CA VAL A 58 3.21 -17.41 -2.39
C VAL A 58 3.98 -18.38 -1.48
N SER A 59 5.28 -18.55 -1.69
CA SER A 59 6.11 -19.45 -0.86
C SER A 59 6.13 -19.08 0.63
N ARG A 60 5.82 -17.83 0.97
CA ARG A 60 5.80 -17.28 2.33
C ARG A 60 4.39 -17.01 2.85
N SER A 61 3.36 -17.39 2.10
CA SER A 61 1.97 -17.10 2.43
C SER A 61 1.68 -15.60 2.63
N VAL A 62 2.35 -14.74 1.87
CA VAL A 62 2.10 -13.29 1.83
C VAL A 62 1.00 -13.00 0.80
N THR A 63 -0.01 -12.22 1.20
CA THR A 63 -1.11 -11.84 0.33
C THR A 63 -0.62 -10.91 -0.79
N ILE A 64 -1.06 -11.16 -2.03
CA ILE A 64 -0.65 -10.35 -3.20
C ILE A 64 -1.69 -9.28 -3.49
N GLY A 65 -1.25 -8.02 -3.56
CA GLY A 65 -2.03 -6.88 -4.03
C GLY A 65 -1.43 -6.24 -5.28
N ALA A 66 -2.29 -5.71 -6.15
CA ALA A 66 -1.86 -4.93 -7.31
C ALA A 66 -1.49 -3.50 -6.91
N HIS A 67 -0.23 -3.13 -7.14
CA HIS A 67 0.26 -1.78 -6.92
C HIS A 67 0.21 -0.97 -8.21
N ILE A 68 -0.99 -0.46 -8.50
CA ILE A 68 -1.30 0.23 -9.76
C ILE A 68 -0.80 1.67 -9.74
N SER A 69 -0.39 2.20 -10.88
CA SER A 69 0.12 3.57 -10.98
C SER A 69 -0.36 4.26 -12.25
N TYR A 70 -0.05 5.56 -12.35
CA TYR A 70 0.01 6.19 -13.65
C TYR A 70 1.12 5.57 -14.51
N GLN A 71 0.96 5.64 -15.83
CA GLN A 71 1.95 5.18 -16.81
C GLN A 71 3.15 6.15 -16.90
N ASP A 72 3.96 6.17 -15.84
CA ASP A 72 5.09 7.09 -15.70
C ASP A 72 6.32 6.41 -15.10
N LEU A 73 6.96 5.54 -15.88
CA LEU A 73 8.16 4.83 -15.46
C LEU A 73 9.31 5.79 -15.11
N ALA A 74 9.51 6.84 -15.92
CA ALA A 74 10.61 7.80 -15.72
C ALA A 74 10.43 8.66 -14.45
N GLY A 75 9.19 8.98 -14.09
CA GLY A 75 8.86 9.66 -12.83
C GLY A 75 8.53 8.70 -11.69
N PHE A 76 8.70 7.39 -11.88
CA PHE A 76 8.36 6.35 -10.91
C PHE A 76 6.92 6.48 -10.40
N GLY A 77 5.98 6.92 -11.25
CA GLY A 77 4.58 7.11 -10.86
C GLY A 77 4.34 8.19 -9.80
N ARG A 78 5.34 9.03 -9.49
CA ARG A 78 5.27 10.07 -8.44
C ARG A 78 4.87 11.45 -8.97
N ARG A 79 4.63 11.60 -10.28
CA ARG A 79 4.14 12.84 -10.88
C ARG A 79 2.63 12.76 -11.09
N ALA A 80 1.92 13.82 -10.72
CA ALA A 80 0.51 13.95 -11.05
C ALA A 80 0.36 14.07 -12.58
N LEU A 81 -0.53 13.26 -13.15
CA LEU A 81 -0.82 13.25 -14.57
C LEU A 81 -2.32 13.45 -14.78
N ALA A 82 -2.66 14.35 -15.72
CA ALA A 82 -4.02 14.49 -16.20
C ALA A 82 -4.30 13.35 -17.18
N VAL A 83 -5.09 12.37 -16.74
CA VAL A 83 -5.50 11.21 -17.54
C VAL A 83 -7.02 11.19 -17.56
N GLU A 84 -7.62 11.02 -18.73
CA GLU A 84 -9.08 10.90 -18.85
C GLU A 84 -9.59 9.67 -18.08
N ALA A 85 -10.74 9.79 -17.42
CA ALA A 85 -11.26 8.75 -16.52
C ALA A 85 -11.42 7.38 -17.19
N ALA A 86 -11.95 7.34 -18.42
CA ALA A 86 -12.12 6.10 -19.18
C ALA A 86 -10.77 5.42 -19.46
N ARG A 87 -9.74 6.21 -19.80
CA ARG A 87 -8.39 5.70 -20.01
C ARG A 87 -7.78 5.19 -18.70
N LEU A 88 -7.93 5.94 -17.60
CA LEU A 88 -7.43 5.52 -16.29
C LEU A 88 -8.06 4.21 -15.82
N ARG A 89 -9.37 4.03 -16.06
CA ARG A 89 -10.07 2.77 -15.80
C ARG A 89 -9.42 1.61 -16.58
N ASP A 90 -9.23 1.77 -17.88
CA ASP A 90 -8.66 0.71 -18.73
C ASP A 90 -7.19 0.41 -18.35
N GLU A 91 -6.41 1.44 -18.00
CA GLU A 91 -5.04 1.30 -17.50
C GLU A 91 -4.99 0.59 -16.14
N THR A 92 -5.98 0.84 -15.27
CA THR A 92 -6.13 0.13 -13.99
C THR A 92 -6.47 -1.34 -14.23
N LEU A 93 -7.45 -1.61 -15.09
CA LEU A 93 -7.87 -2.97 -15.44
C LEU A 93 -6.70 -3.78 -16.04
N TYR A 94 -5.92 -3.16 -16.93
CA TYR A 94 -4.73 -3.77 -17.51
C TYR A 94 -3.72 -4.19 -16.44
N GLN A 95 -3.39 -3.28 -15.50
CA GLN A 95 -2.39 -3.54 -14.47
C GLN A 95 -2.82 -4.67 -13.52
N ILE A 96 -4.09 -4.68 -13.10
CA ILE A 96 -4.65 -5.75 -12.27
C ILE A 96 -4.58 -7.09 -13.02
N GLY A 97 -5.04 -7.14 -14.27
CA GLY A 97 -5.03 -8.36 -15.08
C GLY A 97 -3.63 -8.88 -15.37
N ALA A 98 -2.66 -8.01 -15.62
CA ALA A 98 -1.27 -8.37 -15.86
C ALA A 98 -0.66 -9.04 -14.62
N LEU A 99 -0.83 -8.46 -13.43
CA LEU A 99 -0.32 -9.05 -12.19
C LEU A 99 -1.06 -10.33 -11.84
N ASP A 100 -2.39 -10.35 -11.94
CA ASP A 100 -3.17 -11.51 -11.55
C ASP A 100 -2.93 -12.72 -12.45
N GLY A 101 -2.69 -12.52 -13.75
CA GLY A 101 -2.25 -13.59 -14.65
C GLY A 101 -0.91 -14.22 -14.21
N ILE A 102 0.05 -13.38 -13.81
CA ILE A 102 1.36 -13.83 -13.28
C ILE A 102 1.21 -14.49 -11.90
N ALA A 103 0.42 -13.91 -11.01
CA ALA A 103 0.16 -14.44 -9.67
C ALA A 103 -0.48 -15.83 -9.73
N ARG A 104 -1.45 -16.04 -10.64
CA ARG A 104 -2.05 -17.36 -10.89
C ARG A 104 -1.04 -18.39 -11.38
N ALA A 105 -0.11 -17.99 -12.25
CA ALA A 105 0.97 -18.88 -12.70
C ALA A 105 1.94 -19.26 -11.56
N ALA A 106 2.03 -18.44 -10.51
CA ALA A 106 2.78 -18.72 -9.28
C ALA A 106 1.97 -19.51 -8.23
N GLY A 107 0.70 -19.83 -8.50
CA GLY A 107 -0.19 -20.51 -7.55
C GLY A 107 -0.91 -19.60 -6.55
N GLY A 108 -0.84 -18.28 -6.76
CA GLY A 108 -1.57 -17.26 -6.00
C GLY A 108 -2.67 -16.58 -6.80
N ARG A 109 -3.12 -15.41 -6.34
CA ARG A 109 -4.03 -14.49 -7.04
C ARG A 109 -3.91 -13.11 -6.41
N VAL A 110 -4.29 -12.07 -7.15
CA VAL A 110 -4.46 -10.73 -6.58
C VAL A 110 -5.69 -10.73 -5.66
N ARG A 111 -5.56 -10.14 -4.47
CA ARG A 111 -6.62 -10.05 -3.44
C ARG A 111 -7.08 -8.64 -3.16
N TYR A 112 -6.25 -7.66 -3.43
CA TYR A 112 -6.57 -6.26 -3.24
C TYR A 112 -5.80 -5.37 -4.21
N VAL A 113 -6.19 -4.09 -4.27
CA VAL A 113 -5.54 -3.05 -5.05
C VAL A 113 -5.11 -1.93 -4.12
N LYS A 114 -3.89 -1.43 -4.31
CA LYS A 114 -3.36 -0.23 -3.65
C LYS A 114 -2.79 0.69 -4.73
N PRO A 115 -3.36 1.88 -4.97
CA PRO A 115 -2.73 2.83 -5.88
C PRO A 115 -1.34 3.27 -5.40
N HIS A 116 -0.45 3.56 -6.33
CA HIS A 116 0.92 3.98 -6.10
C HIS A 116 1.09 5.50 -6.24
N GLY A 117 1.97 6.08 -5.42
CA GLY A 117 2.55 7.40 -5.65
C GLY A 117 1.51 8.50 -5.91
N ALA A 118 1.62 9.17 -7.06
CA ALA A 118 0.70 10.23 -7.40
C ALA A 118 -0.74 9.74 -7.61
N LEU A 119 -0.95 8.51 -8.08
CA LEU A 119 -2.29 7.95 -8.26
C LEU A 119 -2.98 7.71 -6.90
N TYR A 120 -2.24 7.32 -5.87
CA TYR A 120 -2.75 7.25 -4.49
C TYR A 120 -3.25 8.60 -4.01
N HIS A 121 -2.46 9.65 -4.19
CA HIS A 121 -2.84 10.99 -3.76
C HIS A 121 -4.01 11.54 -4.58
N SER A 122 -3.98 11.41 -5.91
CA SER A 122 -5.08 11.85 -6.77
C SER A 122 -6.37 11.11 -6.48
N GLY A 123 -6.34 9.77 -6.38
CA GLY A 123 -7.52 8.98 -6.04
C GLY A 123 -8.09 9.34 -4.67
N SER A 124 -7.25 9.78 -3.73
CA SER A 124 -7.70 10.17 -2.39
C SER A 124 -8.52 11.48 -2.38
N SER A 125 -8.32 12.37 -3.36
CA SER A 125 -8.90 13.71 -3.37
C SER A 125 -9.80 14.02 -4.58
N ASP A 126 -9.75 13.19 -5.62
CA ASP A 126 -10.49 13.39 -6.87
C ASP A 126 -11.49 12.24 -7.08
N ALA A 127 -12.77 12.60 -7.05
CA ALA A 127 -13.88 11.66 -7.16
C ALA A 127 -13.95 10.95 -8.52
N GLU A 128 -13.51 11.61 -9.60
CA GLU A 128 -13.50 11.03 -10.95
C GLU A 128 -12.40 9.98 -11.07
N VAL A 129 -11.20 10.29 -10.55
CA VAL A 129 -10.07 9.35 -10.47
C VAL A 129 -10.43 8.14 -9.61
N ALA A 130 -11.00 8.36 -8.42
CA ALA A 130 -11.42 7.28 -7.54
C ALA A 130 -12.48 6.38 -8.17
N THR A 131 -13.47 6.97 -8.84
CA THR A 131 -14.53 6.23 -9.54
C THR A 131 -13.96 5.39 -10.68
N ALA A 132 -13.00 5.90 -11.45
CA ALA A 132 -12.33 5.14 -12.52
C ALA A 132 -11.61 3.89 -11.98
N ILE A 133 -10.86 4.03 -10.88
CA ILE A 133 -10.15 2.92 -10.22
C ILE A 133 -11.15 1.85 -9.74
N VAL A 134 -12.18 2.27 -8.98
CA VAL A 134 -13.16 1.34 -8.40
C VAL A 134 -14.02 0.67 -9.47
N THR A 135 -14.32 1.37 -10.56
CA THR A 135 -15.03 0.78 -11.71
C THR A 135 -14.20 -0.33 -12.33
N ALA A 136 -12.90 -0.10 -12.57
CA ALA A 136 -12.00 -1.12 -13.10
C ALA A 136 -11.89 -2.35 -12.18
N MET A 137 -11.83 -2.13 -10.86
CA MET A 137 -11.84 -3.22 -9.87
C MET A 137 -13.13 -4.02 -9.93
N SER A 138 -14.27 -3.35 -10.00
CA SER A 138 -15.60 -3.99 -10.06
C SER A 138 -15.81 -4.77 -11.35
N GLU A 139 -15.32 -4.26 -12.48
CA GLU A 139 -15.33 -4.94 -13.78
C GLU A 139 -14.42 -6.19 -13.79
N PHE A 140 -13.31 -6.17 -13.02
CA PHE A 140 -12.37 -7.29 -12.93
C PHE A 140 -12.85 -8.40 -11.97
N ASP A 141 -13.05 -8.06 -10.70
CA ASP A 141 -13.50 -8.96 -9.63
C ASP A 141 -13.99 -8.13 -8.43
N ALA A 142 -15.31 -8.11 -8.20
CA ALA A 142 -15.90 -7.39 -7.07
C ALA A 142 -15.50 -7.93 -5.68
N GLY A 143 -14.81 -9.08 -5.61
CA GLY A 143 -14.22 -9.62 -4.39
C GLY A 143 -12.87 -9.02 -4.00
N LEU A 144 -12.30 -8.12 -4.81
CA LEU A 144 -11.05 -7.42 -4.47
C LEU A 144 -11.26 -6.38 -3.36
N GLY A 145 -10.29 -6.27 -2.45
CA GLY A 145 -10.20 -5.15 -1.52
C GLY A 145 -9.56 -3.91 -2.14
N LEU A 146 -9.92 -2.71 -1.67
CA LEU A 146 -9.22 -1.45 -1.95
C LEU A 146 -8.51 -0.97 -0.69
N LEU A 147 -7.19 -0.76 -0.78
CA LEU A 147 -6.37 -0.21 0.30
C LEU A 147 -6.08 1.27 0.00
N GLY A 148 -6.36 2.16 0.96
CA GLY A 148 -6.15 3.60 0.80
C GLY A 148 -6.31 4.37 2.11
N PRO A 149 -6.16 5.71 2.09
CA PRO A 149 -6.32 6.50 3.30
C PRO A 149 -7.81 6.62 3.62
N LEU A 150 -8.15 6.64 4.91
CA LEU A 150 -9.50 6.96 5.34
C LEU A 150 -9.92 8.37 4.94
N ASP A 151 -11.23 8.60 4.98
CA ASP A 151 -11.89 9.87 4.72
C ASP A 151 -11.42 10.43 3.35
N SER A 152 -11.47 9.55 2.34
CA SER A 152 -10.97 9.80 0.98
C SER A 152 -12.02 9.50 -0.09
N GLU A 153 -11.81 10.04 -1.29
CA GLU A 153 -12.66 9.73 -2.44
C GLU A 153 -12.57 8.25 -2.86
N LEU A 154 -11.45 7.56 -2.58
CA LEU A 154 -11.32 6.11 -2.75
C LEU A 154 -12.29 5.35 -1.84
N GLU A 155 -12.36 5.70 -0.55
CA GLU A 155 -13.29 5.11 0.40
C GLU A 155 -14.74 5.36 -0.03
N ALA A 156 -15.05 6.60 -0.40
CA ALA A 156 -16.39 6.97 -0.85
C ALA A 156 -16.79 6.22 -2.13
N ALA A 157 -15.89 6.10 -3.10
CA ALA A 157 -16.14 5.35 -4.34
C ALA A 157 -16.32 3.85 -4.08
N ALA A 158 -15.45 3.24 -3.25
CA ALA A 158 -15.57 1.84 -2.88
C ALA A 158 -16.91 1.55 -2.18
N GLY A 159 -17.31 2.40 -1.24
CA GLY A 159 -18.60 2.30 -0.57
C GLY A 159 -19.80 2.38 -1.51
N ARG A 160 -19.76 3.27 -2.52
CA ARG A 160 -20.80 3.35 -3.56
C ARG A 160 -20.88 2.10 -4.45
N ALA A 161 -19.74 1.45 -4.71
CA ALA A 161 -19.65 0.26 -5.56
C ALA A 161 -19.80 -1.06 -4.80
N GLY A 162 -19.84 -1.05 -3.46
CA GLY A 162 -19.85 -2.26 -2.65
C GLY A 162 -18.52 -3.00 -2.59
N ILE A 163 -17.41 -2.32 -2.91
CA ILE A 163 -16.05 -2.86 -2.79
C ILE A 163 -15.57 -2.72 -1.35
N ALA A 164 -14.94 -3.76 -0.80
CA ALA A 164 -14.38 -3.72 0.54
C ALA A 164 -13.23 -2.71 0.61
N PHE A 165 -13.32 -1.73 1.51
CA PHE A 165 -12.28 -0.73 1.72
C PHE A 165 -11.52 -0.98 3.03
N TYR A 166 -10.20 -0.82 2.98
CA TYR A 166 -9.30 -0.96 4.12
C TYR A 166 -8.47 0.30 4.26
N GLY A 167 -8.47 0.88 5.46
CA GLY A 167 -7.69 2.05 5.82
C GLY A 167 -6.22 1.71 5.97
N GLU A 168 -5.36 2.50 5.32
CA GLU A 168 -3.91 2.41 5.38
C GLU A 168 -3.32 3.47 6.31
N GLY A 169 -2.39 3.02 7.16
CA GLY A 169 -1.47 3.87 7.90
C GLY A 169 -0.04 3.65 7.42
N PHE A 170 0.85 4.54 7.79
CA PHE A 170 2.27 4.52 7.40
C PHE A 170 3.12 4.62 8.66
N ALA A 171 4.01 3.66 8.87
CA ALA A 171 4.89 3.66 10.03
C ALA A 171 5.90 4.81 9.96
N ASP A 172 6.46 5.06 8.79
CA ASP A 172 7.66 5.86 8.58
C ASP A 172 7.42 7.22 7.90
N ARG A 173 6.16 7.64 7.76
CA ARG A 173 5.80 8.92 7.12
C ARG A 173 5.19 9.89 8.12
N ALA A 174 5.59 11.15 8.02
CA ALA A 174 5.01 12.22 8.81
C ALA A 174 3.61 12.61 8.30
N TYR A 175 2.74 13.06 9.21
CA TYR A 175 1.36 13.47 8.91
C TYR A 175 1.14 14.97 9.09
N THR A 176 0.26 15.53 8.28
CA THR A 176 -0.26 16.90 8.43
C THR A 176 -1.41 16.94 9.45
N PRO A 177 -1.83 18.13 9.93
CA PRO A 177 -3.00 18.27 10.80
C PRO A 177 -4.32 17.73 10.20
N GLU A 178 -4.38 17.61 8.87
CA GLU A 178 -5.52 17.08 8.12
C GLU A 178 -5.45 15.56 7.93
N SER A 179 -4.59 14.86 8.68
CA SER A 179 -4.38 13.40 8.59
C SER A 179 -3.89 12.93 7.21
N ARG A 180 -3.24 13.82 6.45
CA ARG A 180 -2.61 13.48 5.16
C ARG A 180 -1.12 13.27 5.35
N LEU A 181 -0.49 12.57 4.40
CA LEU A 181 0.97 12.42 4.41
C LEU A 181 1.64 13.73 4.03
N VAL A 182 2.68 14.11 4.76
CA VAL A 182 3.58 15.20 4.35
C VAL A 182 4.24 14.84 3.04
N ALA A 183 4.33 15.80 2.11
CA ALA A 183 4.96 15.60 0.81
C ALA A 183 6.36 15.00 0.97
N ARG A 184 6.66 13.92 0.23
CA ARG A 184 7.89 13.13 0.44
C ARG A 184 9.19 13.95 0.27
N SER A 185 9.15 15.02 -0.52
CA SER A 185 10.27 15.92 -0.74
C SER A 185 10.51 16.94 0.38
N ALA A 186 9.58 17.06 1.34
CA ALA A 186 9.73 17.98 2.46
C ALA A 186 10.70 17.43 3.50
N GLU A 187 11.42 18.32 4.16
CA GLU A 187 12.27 17.97 5.30
C GLU A 187 11.42 17.33 6.42
N GLY A 188 11.90 16.23 6.99
CA GLY A 188 11.18 15.50 8.05
C GLY A 188 9.99 14.66 7.56
N ALA A 189 9.77 14.52 6.26
CA ALA A 189 8.65 13.72 5.73
C ALA A 189 8.79 12.21 5.97
N VAL A 190 10.02 11.73 6.17
CA VAL A 190 10.36 10.33 6.48
C VAL A 190 10.93 10.27 7.90
N LEU A 191 10.37 9.39 8.72
CA LEU A 191 10.71 9.24 10.12
C LEU A 191 11.92 8.32 10.31
N ALA A 192 12.71 8.59 11.35
CA ALA A 192 13.74 7.66 11.81
C ALA A 192 13.12 6.44 12.50
N GLU A 193 13.89 5.36 12.65
CA GLU A 193 13.43 4.06 13.12
C GLU A 193 12.65 4.11 14.44
N SER A 194 13.17 4.78 15.46
CA SER A 194 12.50 4.85 16.77
C SER A 194 11.14 5.56 16.70
N ALA A 195 11.04 6.62 15.89
CA ALA A 195 9.80 7.34 15.67
C ALA A 195 8.81 6.49 14.85
N ALA A 196 9.29 5.74 13.87
CA ALA A 196 8.45 4.87 13.06
C ALA A 196 7.84 3.71 13.88
N VAL A 197 8.63 3.10 14.78
CA VAL A 197 8.15 2.07 15.71
C VAL A 197 7.08 2.64 16.64
N ALA A 198 7.34 3.80 17.27
CA ALA A 198 6.38 4.45 18.14
C ALA A 198 5.08 4.81 17.42
N GLN A 199 5.18 5.31 16.18
CA GLN A 199 4.03 5.66 15.36
C GLN A 199 3.22 4.41 14.97
N ALA A 200 3.86 3.32 14.57
CA ALA A 200 3.18 2.09 14.19
C ALA A 200 2.39 1.49 15.36
N LEU A 201 2.96 1.53 16.58
CA LEU A 201 2.25 1.15 17.80
C LEU A 201 1.06 2.07 18.10
N ALA A 202 1.21 3.39 17.97
CA ALA A 202 0.12 4.34 18.17
C ALA A 202 -1.03 4.12 17.18
N ILE A 203 -0.71 3.86 15.90
CA ILE A 203 -1.73 3.53 14.89
C ILE A 203 -2.47 2.25 15.30
N ALA A 204 -1.74 1.20 15.67
CA ALA A 204 -2.34 -0.10 16.01
C ALA A 204 -3.18 -0.07 17.30
N GLN A 205 -2.79 0.72 18.31
CA GLN A 205 -3.42 0.72 19.62
C GLN A 205 -4.52 1.77 19.77
N SER A 206 -4.30 2.98 19.26
CA SER A 206 -5.22 4.11 19.42
C SER A 206 -5.78 4.64 18.11
N GLY A 207 -5.30 4.17 16.95
CA GLY A 207 -5.76 4.64 15.64
C GLY A 207 -5.38 6.09 15.37
N THR A 208 -4.31 6.59 15.99
CA THR A 208 -3.88 8.00 15.89
C THR A 208 -2.38 8.13 15.65
N VAL A 209 -1.98 9.27 15.11
CA VAL A 209 -0.57 9.68 14.95
C VAL A 209 -0.38 11.12 15.43
N THR A 210 0.84 11.48 15.81
CA THR A 210 1.19 12.87 16.09
C THR A 210 1.59 13.56 14.79
N ALA A 211 0.80 14.51 14.32
CA ALA A 211 1.11 15.32 13.15
C ALA A 211 2.34 16.21 13.38
N VAL A 212 2.91 16.76 12.30
CA VAL A 212 4.05 17.70 12.37
C VAL A 212 3.76 18.98 13.18
N SER A 213 2.49 19.30 13.42
CA SER A 213 2.07 20.39 14.31
C SER A 213 2.16 20.04 15.80
N GLY A 214 2.42 18.77 16.15
CA GLY A 214 2.36 18.23 17.51
C GLY A 214 0.96 17.79 17.95
N VAL A 215 -0.06 17.94 17.09
CA VAL A 215 -1.45 17.56 17.39
C VAL A 215 -1.68 16.09 17.01
N ALA A 216 -2.40 15.35 17.85
CA ALA A 216 -2.83 13.99 17.53
C ALA A 216 -3.96 14.01 16.49
N VAL A 217 -3.81 13.24 15.41
CA VAL A 217 -4.78 13.14 14.32
C VAL A 217 -5.17 11.68 14.05
N PRO A 218 -6.43 11.40 13.64
CA PRO A 218 -6.89 10.03 13.39
C PRO A 218 -6.31 9.45 12.10
N VAL A 219 -5.92 8.17 12.14
CA VAL A 219 -5.52 7.38 10.96
C VAL A 219 -6.30 6.06 10.87
N ARG A 220 -6.69 5.47 12.01
CA ARG A 220 -7.54 4.25 12.14
C ARG A 220 -7.30 3.23 11.01
N ALA A 221 -6.11 2.65 10.95
CA ALA A 221 -5.73 1.74 9.88
C ALA A 221 -5.96 0.26 10.22
N GLN A 222 -6.31 -0.53 9.21
CA GLN A 222 -6.29 -1.99 9.25
C GLN A 222 -4.96 -2.55 8.73
N SER A 223 -4.24 -1.76 7.93
CA SER A 223 -2.95 -2.12 7.39
C SER A 223 -1.94 -0.99 7.59
N ILE A 224 -0.73 -1.32 8.03
CA ILE A 224 0.36 -0.37 8.23
C ILE A 224 1.46 -0.65 7.20
N CYS A 225 1.73 0.35 6.37
CA CYS A 225 2.79 0.34 5.38
C CYS A 225 4.15 0.56 6.05
N VAL A 226 5.11 -0.31 5.69
CA VAL A 226 6.54 -0.14 5.92
C VAL A 226 7.24 -0.08 4.57
N HIS A 227 7.99 0.98 4.29
CA HIS A 227 8.70 1.07 3.00
C HIS A 227 9.95 0.18 2.97
N GLY A 228 10.42 -0.14 1.76
CA GLY A 228 11.65 -0.87 1.50
C GLY A 228 12.76 -0.07 0.84
N ASP A 229 12.50 1.18 0.47
CA ASP A 229 13.34 1.95 -0.47
C ASP A 229 14.44 2.79 0.19
N SER A 230 14.45 2.90 1.52
CA SER A 230 15.44 3.71 2.26
C SER A 230 16.55 2.86 2.88
N PRO A 231 17.78 3.40 3.03
CA PRO A 231 18.81 2.75 3.84
C PRO A 231 18.29 2.43 5.25
N GLY A 232 18.41 1.18 5.69
CA GLY A 232 17.90 0.72 6.99
C GLY A 232 16.40 0.39 7.04
N ALA A 233 15.66 0.50 5.92
CA ALA A 233 14.23 0.26 5.88
C ALA A 233 13.83 -1.16 6.34
N VAL A 234 14.59 -2.18 5.94
CA VAL A 234 14.39 -3.57 6.40
C VAL A 234 14.58 -3.69 7.93
N ALA A 235 15.58 -3.03 8.49
CA ALA A 235 15.82 -3.05 9.93
C ALA A 235 14.66 -2.38 10.68
N MET A 236 14.19 -1.23 10.18
CA MET A 236 12.99 -0.57 10.71
C MET A 236 11.75 -1.45 10.63
N ALA A 237 11.50 -2.11 9.49
CA ALA A 237 10.37 -3.02 9.34
C ALA A 237 10.44 -4.20 10.34
N ARG A 238 11.64 -4.75 10.58
CA ARG A 238 11.85 -5.78 11.63
C ARG A 238 11.52 -5.23 13.02
N SER A 239 11.99 -4.03 13.34
CA SER A 239 11.72 -3.37 14.63
C SER A 239 10.24 -3.08 14.82
N VAL A 240 9.53 -2.65 13.77
CA VAL A 240 8.07 -2.44 13.80
C VAL A 240 7.33 -3.76 14.08
N ARG A 241 7.66 -4.83 13.33
CA ARG A 241 7.06 -6.16 13.54
C ARG A 241 7.31 -6.67 14.96
N ALA A 242 8.56 -6.62 15.43
CA ALA A 242 8.92 -7.09 16.77
C ALA A 242 8.15 -6.32 17.85
N ALA A 243 8.12 -4.99 17.76
CA ALA A 243 7.41 -4.16 18.73
C ALA A 243 5.90 -4.44 18.76
N MET A 244 5.27 -4.68 17.60
CA MET A 244 3.86 -5.07 17.55
C MET A 244 3.61 -6.41 18.25
N GLN A 245 4.45 -7.41 17.98
CA GLN A 245 4.34 -8.72 18.60
C GLN A 245 4.56 -8.66 20.12
N ASP A 246 5.57 -7.91 20.57
CA ASP A 246 5.86 -7.70 22.00
C ASP A 246 4.70 -6.97 22.72
N ALA A 247 3.99 -6.10 22.00
CA ALA A 247 2.79 -5.42 22.49
C ALA A 247 1.50 -6.27 22.42
N GLY A 248 1.60 -7.54 21.99
CA GLY A 248 0.46 -8.46 21.89
C GLY A 248 -0.49 -8.17 20.71
N ILE A 249 -0.02 -7.43 19.70
CA ILE A 249 -0.77 -7.17 18.46
C ILE A 249 -0.56 -8.34 17.51
N ALA A 250 -1.65 -8.98 17.10
CA ALA A 250 -1.60 -10.07 16.13
C ALA A 250 -1.36 -9.51 14.73
N LEU A 251 -0.52 -10.20 13.93
CA LEU A 251 -0.25 -9.80 12.56
C LEU A 251 -0.88 -10.79 11.59
N ALA A 252 -1.80 -10.31 10.76
CA ALA A 252 -2.44 -11.12 9.71
C ALA A 252 -2.90 -10.24 8.55
N ALA A 253 -2.96 -10.83 7.35
CA ALA A 253 -3.45 -10.14 6.17
C ALA A 253 -4.93 -9.73 6.32
N PHE A 254 -5.29 -8.55 5.79
CA PHE A 254 -6.66 -8.05 5.83
C PHE A 254 -7.56 -8.62 4.71
N ALA A 255 -6.94 -9.18 3.65
CA ALA A 255 -7.61 -9.64 2.43
C ALA A 255 -7.28 -11.11 2.08
#